data_AF-A0A9D6IAI9-F1
#
_entry.id   AF-A0A9D6IAI9-F1
#
_cell.length_a   1.000
_cell.length_b   1.000
_cell.length_c   1.000
_cell.angle_alpha   90.00
_cell.angle_beta   90.00
_cell.angle_gamma   90.00
#
_symmetry.space_group_name_H-M   'P 1'
#
loop_
_entity.id
_entity.type
_entity.pdbx_description
1 polymer ?
#
loop_
_entity_poly.entity_id
_entity_poly.type
_entity_poly.pdbx_seq_one_letter_code
_entity_poly.pdbx_strand_id
1 'polypeptide(L)'
;MEKQIISHLSVSPKGILPQDGFAVKYVKSSLNMANIPHSGFANIKITYSAPCGSDGGPHGYYWGGRFHKDLFEEKQKLEENLALLQTHGIGGDKKTLLKILQIPNHEGSGVIVSVTPNSSDKPRKIAAFVPVFSKDKKSITGLKYDVLEIDFQKIKKGDRVVIDASLRCDNHWQISKNGFALECHRDIAGRHTRKRVPGHMELPGFSYHAPFGLPYPNHMLSPVPKTLNTWIAKDPKKRESLLVAMEPLSCCIEAFHPVFMSRERVDRIAILGDGPNAALLALTSTTAFPNATIVILGRTDKKLTAIHALNPGKIICLKEGKRDDQNGHELLRKVITRMKKFDILIPTFEVPTLRDYGDVVEKSGRVIVWAAGQVGQKDPFKGVGNEKKLHHSYGGKNKMEISALLLCDGLAQTSSKRLEALITYPYKRVSLNEAATHMQEWLNNKGKYAVEMDGRKTSAKLLFTH
;
A
#
# COMPACT_ATOMS: atom_id res chain seq x y z
N MET A 1 -16.45 -6.19 -76.83
CA MET A 1 -16.68 -6.15 -75.37
C MET A 1 -16.08 -4.84 -74.88
N GLU A 2 -16.75 -3.70 -75.06
CA GLU A 2 -17.77 -3.16 -74.13
C GLU A 2 -17.25 -3.11 -72.70
N LYS A 3 -17.26 -2.04 -71.90
CA LYS A 3 -17.63 -0.60 -71.93
C LYS A 3 -16.82 -0.04 -70.73
N GLN A 4 -15.99 0.99 -70.85
CA GLN A 4 -16.30 2.42 -70.73
C GLN A 4 -16.93 2.84 -69.37
N ILE A 5 -16.66 4.10 -68.95
CA ILE A 5 -17.48 4.99 -68.06
C ILE A 5 -17.06 4.94 -66.56
N ILE A 6 -16.58 5.98 -65.85
CA ILE A 6 -16.50 7.46 -66.02
C ILE A 6 -15.32 8.06 -65.23
N SER A 7 -14.72 9.07 -65.83
CA SER A 7 -13.91 10.15 -65.24
C SER A 7 -14.75 11.23 -64.53
N HIS A 8 -14.35 11.72 -63.36
CA HIS A 8 -14.39 13.19 -63.13
C HIS A 8 -13.34 13.68 -62.14
N LEU A 9 -12.64 14.71 -62.63
CA LEU A 9 -11.70 15.61 -61.98
C LEU A 9 -12.39 16.49 -60.92
N SER A 10 -11.66 16.86 -59.86
CA SER A 10 -11.33 18.27 -59.59
C SER A 10 -10.12 18.38 -58.67
N VAL A 11 -9.37 19.47 -58.83
CA VAL A 11 -7.96 19.63 -58.44
C VAL A 11 -7.83 20.61 -57.26
N SER A 12 -6.84 20.34 -56.39
CA SER A 12 -6.00 21.29 -55.60
C SER A 12 -6.55 21.93 -54.31
N PRO A 13 -5.69 22.44 -53.39
CA PRO A 13 -4.38 21.96 -52.92
C PRO A 13 -4.19 22.06 -51.37
N LYS A 14 -3.07 21.48 -50.89
CA LYS A 14 -2.35 21.79 -49.63
C LYS A 14 -2.97 21.34 -48.30
N GLY A 15 -2.27 20.40 -47.66
CA GLY A 15 -2.36 20.17 -46.22
C GLY A 15 -2.16 18.72 -45.77
N ILE A 16 -1.10 18.03 -46.22
CA ILE A 16 -0.75 16.71 -45.68
C ILE A 16 -0.07 16.91 -44.31
N LEU A 17 -0.81 16.66 -43.23
CA LEU A 17 -0.23 16.16 -41.98
C LEU A 17 -0.13 14.63 -42.12
N PRO A 18 1.02 14.00 -41.89
CA PRO A 18 1.10 12.54 -41.97
C PRO A 18 0.33 11.91 -40.81
N GLN A 19 -0.70 11.14 -41.16
CA GLN A 19 -1.25 10.08 -40.33
C GLN A 19 -0.26 8.91 -40.31
N ASP A 20 0.82 9.02 -39.54
CA ASP A 20 1.63 7.86 -39.20
C ASP A 20 1.16 7.31 -37.86
N GLY A 21 0.18 6.41 -37.94
CA GLY A 21 -0.08 5.44 -36.89
C GLY A 21 1.15 4.55 -36.75
N PHE A 22 1.98 4.83 -35.75
CA PHE A 22 3.10 3.96 -35.40
C PHE A 22 2.56 2.60 -34.94
N ALA A 23 2.64 1.61 -35.83
CA ALA A 23 2.50 0.22 -35.49
C ALA A 23 3.60 -0.16 -34.47
N VAL A 24 3.18 -0.58 -33.28
CA VAL A 24 4.07 -1.16 -32.27
C VAL A 24 4.64 -2.46 -32.84
N LYS A 25 5.90 -2.43 -33.29
CA LYS A 25 6.65 -3.64 -33.64
C LYS A 25 6.93 -4.41 -32.34
N TYR A 26 6.17 -5.47 -32.10
CA TYR A 26 6.53 -6.49 -31.11
C TYR A 26 7.85 -7.13 -31.56
N VAL A 27 8.93 -6.86 -30.83
CA VAL A 27 10.19 -7.59 -30.99
C VAL A 27 9.94 -9.01 -30.46
N LYS A 28 9.92 -10.00 -31.36
CA LYS A 28 9.96 -11.43 -30.97
C LYS A 28 11.30 -11.70 -30.29
N SER A 29 11.37 -11.56 -28.97
CA SER A 29 12.50 -12.08 -28.19
C SER A 29 12.30 -13.58 -27.98
N SER A 30 13.29 -14.38 -28.36
CA SER A 30 13.34 -15.85 -28.28
C SER A 30 13.51 -16.42 -26.86
N LEU A 31 13.07 -15.69 -25.82
CA LEU A 31 12.95 -16.25 -24.48
C LEU A 31 11.64 -17.05 -24.42
N ASN A 32 11.71 -18.30 -23.99
CA ASN A 32 10.58 -19.22 -23.86
C ASN A 32 9.48 -18.63 -22.96
N MET A 33 8.57 -17.87 -23.57
CA MET A 33 7.46 -17.12 -22.95
C MET A 33 6.26 -18.00 -22.57
N ALA A 34 6.41 -19.33 -22.57
CA ALA A 34 5.30 -20.28 -22.54
C ALA A 34 4.47 -20.32 -21.23
N ASN A 35 4.74 -19.46 -20.23
CA ASN A 35 4.13 -19.59 -18.90
C ASN A 35 3.70 -18.28 -18.21
N ILE A 36 3.65 -17.13 -18.89
CA ILE A 36 2.96 -15.96 -18.30
C ILE A 36 1.46 -16.15 -18.57
N PRO A 37 0.60 -16.33 -17.55
CA PRO A 37 -0.84 -16.41 -17.77
C PRO A 37 -1.28 -15.15 -18.52
N HIS A 38 -2.15 -15.31 -19.52
CA HIS A 38 -2.70 -14.24 -20.34
C HIS A 38 -3.56 -13.24 -19.54
N SER A 39 -3.11 -12.69 -18.42
CA SER A 39 -3.88 -11.66 -17.70
C SER A 39 -4.09 -10.45 -18.61
N GLY A 40 -5.26 -9.81 -18.55
CA GLY A 40 -5.42 -8.49 -19.14
C GLY A 40 -4.43 -7.49 -18.51
N PHE A 41 -4.07 -6.44 -19.25
CA PHE A 41 -3.11 -5.42 -18.82
C PHE A 41 -3.67 -4.01 -19.02
N ALA A 42 -3.25 -3.08 -18.18
CA ALA A 42 -3.55 -1.66 -18.31
C ALA A 42 -2.27 -0.84 -18.16
N ASN A 43 -2.16 0.23 -18.95
CA ASN A 43 -1.12 1.21 -18.79
C ASN A 43 -1.62 2.34 -17.88
N ILE A 44 -0.78 2.75 -16.92
CA ILE A 44 -1.14 3.73 -15.89
C ILE A 44 -0.18 4.90 -15.93
N LYS A 45 -0.76 6.10 -15.89
CA LYS A 45 -0.01 7.30 -15.52
C LYS A 45 -0.06 7.45 -14.00
N ILE A 46 1.05 7.10 -13.34
CA ILE A 46 1.19 7.22 -11.89
C ILE A 46 1.13 8.70 -11.53
N THR A 47 0.32 9.04 -10.52
CA THR A 47 0.16 10.42 -10.01
C THR A 47 0.85 10.56 -8.64
N TYR A 48 0.74 9.53 -7.79
CA TYR A 48 1.46 9.48 -6.52
C TYR A 48 2.06 8.10 -6.33
N SER A 49 3.25 8.07 -5.74
CA SER A 49 3.84 6.84 -5.26
C SER A 49 4.61 7.05 -3.97
N ALA A 50 4.87 5.95 -3.26
CA ALA A 50 5.68 5.95 -2.06
C ALA A 50 6.42 4.62 -1.91
N PRO A 51 7.61 4.64 -1.29
CA PRO A 51 8.37 3.44 -0.99
C PRO A 51 7.86 2.77 0.29
N CYS A 52 8.22 1.49 0.47
CA CYS A 52 7.81 0.72 1.64
C CYS A 52 8.32 1.34 2.95
N GLY A 53 7.43 1.24 3.92
CA GLY A 53 7.21 2.03 5.10
C GLY A 53 7.67 1.50 6.46
N SER A 54 8.83 0.87 6.69
CA SER A 54 9.23 0.58 8.10
C SER A 54 10.73 0.48 8.44
N ASP A 55 11.23 1.36 9.32
CA ASP A 55 11.96 1.08 10.56
C ASP A 55 12.25 2.38 11.37
N GLY A 56 12.19 2.27 12.70
CA GLY A 56 12.45 3.34 13.68
C GLY A 56 13.82 3.27 14.35
N GLY A 57 14.75 2.42 13.87
CA GLY A 57 16.11 2.31 14.40
C GLY A 57 17.08 3.41 13.93
N PRO A 58 18.24 3.59 14.60
CA PRO A 58 19.30 4.53 14.21
C PRO A 58 19.94 4.19 12.83
N HIS A 59 19.62 3.02 12.28
CA HIS A 59 20.09 2.53 10.97
C HIS A 59 18.99 2.41 9.91
N GLY A 60 17.76 2.87 10.22
CA GLY A 60 16.51 2.31 9.68
C GLY A 60 16.24 2.22 8.16
N TYR A 61 14.96 1.89 7.91
CA TYR A 61 14.24 1.60 6.67
C TYR A 61 14.85 0.65 5.63
N TYR A 62 14.03 -0.34 5.25
CA TYR A 62 14.25 -1.25 4.13
C TYR A 62 14.37 -0.51 2.80
N TRP A 63 15.61 -0.20 2.43
CA TRP A 63 16.00 -0.06 1.03
C TRP A 63 17.17 -1.00 0.66
N GLY A 64 17.90 -1.53 1.64
CA GLY A 64 19.33 -1.86 1.49
C GLY A 64 19.77 -3.28 1.17
N GLY A 65 18.89 -4.29 1.13
CA GLY A 65 19.39 -5.66 0.93
C GLY A 65 19.42 -6.07 -0.54
N ARG A 66 18.23 -6.44 -1.05
CA ARG A 66 18.11 -7.17 -2.30
C ARG A 66 17.83 -6.29 -3.51
N PHE A 67 17.18 -5.15 -3.37
CA PHE A 67 16.96 -4.22 -4.50
C PHE A 67 18.29 -3.64 -5.01
N HIS A 68 19.18 -3.27 -4.09
CA HIS A 68 20.56 -2.90 -4.41
C HIS A 68 21.31 -4.06 -5.09
N LYS A 69 21.22 -5.25 -4.50
CA LYS A 69 21.86 -6.45 -5.05
C LYS A 69 21.38 -6.80 -6.48
N ASP A 70 20.07 -6.86 -6.70
CA ASP A 70 19.46 -7.28 -7.97
C ASP A 70 19.63 -6.25 -9.11
N LEU A 71 19.75 -4.95 -8.79
CA LEU A 71 19.87 -3.91 -9.81
C LEU A 71 21.30 -3.42 -10.04
N PHE A 72 22.20 -3.58 -9.07
CA PHE A 72 23.53 -2.98 -9.12
C PHE A 72 24.68 -3.96 -8.89
N GLU A 73 24.49 -4.99 -8.05
CA GLU A 73 25.55 -5.99 -7.80
C GLU A 73 25.46 -7.18 -8.77
N GLU A 74 24.25 -7.58 -9.18
CA GLU A 74 23.99 -8.74 -10.03
C GLU A 74 23.63 -8.32 -11.48
N LYS A 75 24.65 -8.12 -12.34
CA LYS A 75 24.47 -7.71 -13.76
C LYS A 75 23.45 -8.57 -14.52
N GLN A 76 23.42 -9.88 -14.28
CA GLN A 76 22.46 -10.79 -14.89
C GLN A 76 21.01 -10.44 -14.50
N LYS A 77 20.75 -10.10 -13.23
CA LYS A 77 19.42 -9.70 -12.75
C LYS A 77 18.98 -8.37 -13.34
N LEU A 78 19.91 -7.43 -13.50
CA LEU A 78 19.64 -6.16 -14.16
C LEU A 78 19.18 -6.36 -15.61
N GLU A 79 19.88 -7.20 -16.38
CA GLU A 79 19.49 -7.50 -17.77
C GLU A 79 18.16 -8.27 -17.83
N GLU A 80 17.92 -9.23 -16.93
CA GLU A 80 16.62 -9.90 -16.77
C GLU A 80 15.49 -8.88 -16.53
N ASN A 81 15.75 -7.89 -15.66
CA ASN A 81 14.78 -6.86 -15.32
C ASN A 81 14.51 -5.88 -16.47
N LEU A 82 15.53 -5.51 -17.23
CA LEU A 82 15.38 -4.67 -18.43
C LEU A 82 14.56 -5.39 -19.51
N ALA A 83 14.83 -6.68 -19.75
CA ALA A 83 14.06 -7.50 -20.68
C ALA A 83 12.60 -7.65 -20.24
N LEU A 84 12.35 -7.82 -18.93
CA LEU A 84 11.00 -7.83 -18.39
C LEU A 84 10.25 -6.52 -18.67
N LEU A 85 10.85 -5.34 -18.46
CA LEU A 85 10.17 -4.07 -18.78
C LEU A 85 9.78 -3.96 -20.26
N GLN A 86 10.69 -4.34 -21.15
CA GLN A 86 10.47 -4.30 -22.60
C GLN A 86 9.35 -5.26 -23.03
N THR A 87 9.32 -6.47 -22.48
CA THR A 87 8.26 -7.45 -22.77
C THR A 87 6.88 -7.04 -22.26
N HIS A 88 6.81 -6.18 -21.25
CA HIS A 88 5.55 -5.58 -20.77
C HIS A 88 5.12 -4.35 -21.59
N GLY A 89 5.89 -3.95 -22.62
CA GLY A 89 5.55 -2.81 -23.48
C GLY A 89 6.11 -1.47 -23.03
N ILE A 90 7.00 -1.44 -22.02
CA ILE A 90 7.75 -0.23 -21.66
C ILE A 90 8.91 -0.08 -22.64
N GLY A 91 8.70 0.78 -23.65
CA GLY A 91 9.74 1.17 -24.60
C GLY A 91 10.62 2.29 -24.06
N GLY A 92 11.89 2.31 -24.47
CA GLY A 92 12.85 3.34 -24.12
C GLY A 92 14.28 2.90 -24.39
N ASP A 93 15.20 3.85 -24.45
CA ASP A 93 16.62 3.50 -24.44
C ASP A 93 17.01 2.87 -23.09
N LYS A 94 18.14 2.15 -23.05
CA LYS A 94 18.61 1.47 -21.83
C LYS A 94 18.73 2.44 -20.65
N LYS A 95 19.13 3.69 -20.89
CA LYS A 95 19.28 4.72 -19.85
C LYS A 95 17.94 5.08 -19.20
N THR A 96 16.89 5.17 -20.00
CA THR A 96 15.52 5.47 -19.58
C THR A 96 14.93 4.31 -18.79
N LEU A 97 15.09 3.07 -19.30
CA LEU A 97 14.65 1.86 -18.61
C LEU A 97 15.40 1.66 -17.27
N LEU A 98 16.69 1.98 -17.22
CA LEU A 98 17.45 1.98 -15.97
C LEU A 98 16.89 2.98 -14.96
N LYS A 99 16.58 4.22 -15.37
CA LYS A 99 15.96 5.20 -14.47
C LYS A 99 14.61 4.74 -13.90
N ILE A 100 13.79 4.09 -14.73
CA ILE A 100 12.52 3.46 -14.33
C ILE A 100 12.76 2.38 -13.26
N LEU A 101 13.77 1.54 -13.45
CA LEU A 101 14.14 0.50 -12.47
C LEU A 101 14.73 1.07 -11.17
N GLN A 102 15.34 2.25 -11.19
CA GLN A 102 16.04 2.84 -10.05
C GLN A 102 15.13 3.48 -8.99
N ILE A 103 13.83 3.62 -9.30
CA ILE A 103 12.86 4.21 -8.37
C ILE A 103 11.96 3.08 -7.89
N PRO A 104 12.17 2.52 -6.69
CA PRO A 104 11.25 1.52 -6.20
C PRO A 104 9.94 2.20 -5.87
N ASN A 105 8.91 1.49 -6.25
CA ASN A 105 7.56 1.82 -5.94
C ASN A 105 6.99 0.65 -5.13
N HIS A 106 6.38 0.96 -3.99
CA HIS A 106 5.68 -0.02 -3.16
C HIS A 106 4.21 0.33 -3.09
N GLU A 107 3.89 1.60 -2.94
CA GLU A 107 2.54 2.12 -2.86
C GLU A 107 2.31 3.08 -4.02
N GLY A 108 1.22 2.94 -4.78
CA GLY A 108 1.00 3.82 -5.93
C GLY A 108 -0.46 4.03 -6.29
N SER A 109 -0.73 5.17 -6.92
CA SER A 109 -2.02 5.47 -7.52
C SER A 109 -1.84 6.24 -8.82
N GLY A 110 -2.82 6.11 -9.71
CA GLY A 110 -2.78 6.79 -10.99
C GLY A 110 -4.06 6.64 -11.78
N VAL A 111 -3.99 7.04 -13.05
CA VAL A 111 -5.10 6.99 -13.99
C VAL A 111 -4.76 6.05 -15.14
N ILE A 112 -5.70 5.18 -15.50
CA ILE A 112 -5.54 4.29 -16.66
C ILE A 112 -5.53 5.11 -17.94
N VAL A 113 -4.49 4.96 -18.76
CA VAL A 113 -4.37 5.62 -20.07
C VAL A 113 -4.78 4.72 -21.22
N SER A 114 -4.62 3.40 -21.07
CA SER A 114 -5.10 2.38 -22.00
C SER A 114 -5.29 1.03 -21.29
N VAL A 115 -6.13 0.17 -21.84
CA VAL A 115 -6.40 -1.18 -21.32
C VAL A 115 -6.49 -2.18 -22.46
N THR A 116 -5.94 -3.37 -22.23
CA THR A 116 -6.07 -4.56 -23.06
C THR A 116 -6.69 -5.65 -22.18
N PRO A 117 -8.04 -5.75 -22.14
CA PRO A 117 -8.71 -6.75 -21.30
C PRO A 117 -8.48 -8.16 -21.86
N ASN A 118 -8.43 -9.15 -20.99
CA ASN A 118 -8.54 -10.56 -21.40
C ASN A 118 -9.96 -11.05 -21.16
N SER A 119 -10.74 -11.24 -22.23
CA SER A 119 -12.13 -11.72 -22.16
C SER A 119 -12.29 -13.15 -21.64
N SER A 120 -11.21 -13.93 -21.57
CA SER A 120 -11.21 -15.29 -20.99
C SER A 120 -10.95 -15.31 -19.48
N ASP A 121 -10.47 -14.21 -18.89
CA ASP A 121 -10.25 -14.10 -17.45
C ASP A 121 -11.59 -13.92 -16.73
N LYS A 122 -11.81 -14.71 -15.68
CA LYS A 122 -13.07 -14.72 -14.93
C LYS A 122 -13.01 -13.76 -13.74
N PRO A 123 -14.18 -13.25 -13.27
CA PRO A 123 -14.25 -12.55 -12.00
C PRO A 123 -13.63 -13.38 -10.86
N ARG A 124 -12.92 -12.71 -9.96
CA ARG A 124 -12.17 -13.33 -8.85
C ARG A 124 -12.91 -13.12 -7.54
N LYS A 125 -12.89 -14.14 -6.69
CA LYS A 125 -13.43 -14.05 -5.32
C LYS A 125 -12.38 -13.48 -4.39
N ILE A 126 -12.71 -12.36 -3.74
CA ILE A 126 -11.83 -11.59 -2.87
C ILE A 126 -12.42 -11.56 -1.48
N ALA A 127 -11.66 -12.03 -0.49
CA ALA A 127 -12.00 -11.82 0.91
C ALA A 127 -11.79 -10.34 1.27
N ALA A 128 -12.80 -9.71 1.86
CA ALA A 128 -12.75 -8.31 2.24
C ALA A 128 -13.43 -8.06 3.59
N PHE A 129 -12.97 -7.04 4.31
CA PHE A 129 -13.67 -6.45 5.43
C PHE A 129 -14.37 -5.19 4.96
N VAL A 130 -15.69 -5.23 4.90
CA VAL A 130 -16.51 -4.14 4.35
C VAL A 130 -17.18 -3.33 5.47
N PRO A 131 -17.31 -2.00 5.33
CA PRO A 131 -18.02 -1.19 6.30
C PRO A 131 -19.49 -1.60 6.46
N VAL A 132 -19.93 -1.67 7.71
CA VAL A 132 -21.35 -1.81 8.06
C VAL A 132 -21.89 -0.43 8.41
N PHE A 133 -22.92 0.01 7.71
CA PHE A 133 -23.53 1.32 7.95
C PHE A 133 -24.67 1.22 8.96
N SER A 134 -24.86 2.30 9.73
CA SER A 134 -26.07 2.52 10.52
C SER A 134 -27.32 2.51 9.63
N LYS A 135 -28.51 2.27 10.23
CA LYS A 135 -29.79 2.26 9.48
C LYS A 135 -30.03 3.57 8.69
N ASP A 136 -29.62 4.70 9.25
CA ASP A 136 -29.72 6.02 8.62
C ASP A 136 -28.56 6.34 7.65
N LYS A 137 -27.59 5.42 7.50
CA LYS A 137 -26.40 5.54 6.64
C LYS A 137 -25.50 6.74 6.96
N LYS A 138 -25.61 7.32 8.17
CA LYS A 138 -24.81 8.47 8.60
C LYS A 138 -23.51 8.07 9.28
N SER A 139 -23.37 6.82 9.74
CA SER A 139 -22.15 6.35 10.41
C SER A 139 -21.82 4.91 10.03
N ILE A 140 -20.57 4.53 10.31
CA ILE A 140 -20.09 3.14 10.23
C ILE A 140 -20.17 2.54 11.63
N THR A 141 -20.80 1.38 11.78
CA THR A 141 -21.00 0.68 13.05
C THR A 141 -20.05 -0.50 13.23
N GLY A 142 -19.12 -0.72 12.30
CA GLY A 142 -18.11 -1.77 12.35
C GLY A 142 -17.68 -2.21 10.96
N LEU A 143 -16.85 -3.26 10.91
CA LEU A 143 -16.50 -3.97 9.69
C LEU A 143 -17.07 -5.40 9.74
N LYS A 144 -17.52 -5.93 8.60
CA LYS A 144 -17.91 -7.34 8.46
C LYS A 144 -17.03 -8.03 7.42
N TYR A 145 -16.74 -9.32 7.65
CA TYR A 145 -16.14 -10.16 6.63
C TYR A 145 -17.15 -10.44 5.52
N ASP A 146 -16.70 -10.34 4.27
CA ASP A 146 -17.48 -10.66 3.08
C ASP A 146 -16.57 -11.27 1.99
N VAL A 147 -17.17 -11.96 1.03
CA VAL A 147 -16.48 -12.48 -0.16
C VAL A 147 -17.06 -11.78 -1.38
N LEU A 148 -16.27 -10.88 -1.95
CA LEU A 148 -16.66 -10.07 -3.10
C LEU A 148 -16.23 -10.75 -4.39
N GLU A 149 -17.06 -10.65 -5.44
CA GLU A 149 -16.68 -11.07 -6.77
C GLU A 149 -16.26 -9.84 -7.59
N ILE A 150 -14.99 -9.77 -7.98
CA ILE A 150 -14.39 -8.62 -8.68
C ILE A 150 -13.91 -9.04 -10.05
N ASP A 151 -14.43 -8.36 -11.07
CA ASP A 151 -13.97 -8.49 -12.44
C ASP A 151 -12.94 -7.39 -12.75
N PHE A 152 -11.66 -7.74 -12.63
CA PHE A 152 -10.55 -6.84 -12.93
C PHE A 152 -10.47 -6.46 -14.41
N GLN A 153 -11.16 -7.17 -15.31
CA GLN A 153 -11.19 -6.85 -16.73
C GLN A 153 -12.14 -5.69 -17.07
N LYS A 154 -12.96 -5.25 -16.10
CA LYS A 154 -13.90 -4.13 -16.27
C LYS A 154 -13.28 -2.75 -16.12
N ILE A 155 -12.00 -2.65 -15.73
CA ILE A 155 -11.29 -1.37 -15.63
C ILE A 155 -11.17 -0.70 -17.01
N LYS A 156 -11.25 0.63 -17.04
CA LYS A 156 -11.36 1.40 -18.30
C LYS A 156 -10.38 2.56 -18.31
N LYS A 157 -10.09 3.06 -19.51
CA LYS A 157 -9.38 4.32 -19.70
C LYS A 157 -10.08 5.44 -18.92
N GLY A 158 -9.30 6.21 -18.16
CA GLY A 158 -9.78 7.29 -17.31
C GLY A 158 -10.14 6.86 -15.88
N ASP A 159 -10.22 5.56 -15.59
CA ASP A 159 -10.42 5.10 -14.22
C ASP A 159 -9.20 5.46 -13.36
N ARG A 160 -9.47 5.94 -12.15
CA ARG A 160 -8.46 6.09 -11.11
C ARG A 160 -8.28 4.76 -10.40
N VAL A 161 -7.04 4.35 -10.22
CA VAL A 161 -6.68 3.05 -9.63
C VAL A 161 -5.62 3.21 -8.55
N VAL A 162 -5.62 2.25 -7.62
CA VAL A 162 -4.53 1.99 -6.69
C VAL A 162 -3.79 0.75 -7.15
N ILE A 163 -2.48 0.76 -6.97
CA ILE A 163 -1.59 -0.33 -7.35
C ILE A 163 -1.36 -1.22 -6.13
N ASP A 164 -1.77 -2.49 -6.22
CA ASP A 164 -1.52 -3.50 -5.20
C ASP A 164 -0.04 -3.90 -5.25
N ALA A 165 0.67 -3.67 -4.15
CA ALA A 165 2.08 -4.04 -3.99
C ALA A 165 2.32 -5.55 -4.09
N SER A 166 1.27 -6.34 -3.81
CA SER A 166 1.31 -7.79 -3.78
C SER A 166 0.85 -8.39 -5.11
N LEU A 167 1.78 -8.66 -6.04
CA LEU A 167 1.44 -9.51 -7.20
C LEU A 167 0.97 -10.89 -6.70
N ARG A 168 -0.20 -11.35 -7.14
CA ARG A 168 -0.73 -12.70 -6.87
C ARG A 168 -1.04 -13.39 -8.19
N CYS A 169 -0.43 -14.55 -8.43
CA CYS A 169 -0.79 -15.35 -9.60
C CYS A 169 -2.18 -15.99 -9.41
N ASP A 170 -2.80 -16.43 -10.50
CA ASP A 170 -4.19 -16.94 -10.53
C ASP A 170 -4.47 -18.00 -9.45
N ASN A 171 -3.57 -18.97 -9.27
CA ASN A 171 -3.71 -20.02 -8.26
C ASN A 171 -3.76 -19.49 -6.81
N HIS A 172 -3.21 -18.31 -6.54
CA HIS A 172 -3.14 -17.74 -5.19
C HIS A 172 -4.23 -16.72 -4.89
N TRP A 173 -5.21 -16.57 -5.79
CA TRP A 173 -6.45 -15.85 -5.48
C TRP A 173 -7.48 -16.72 -4.74
N GLN A 174 -7.22 -18.02 -4.60
CA GLN A 174 -8.10 -18.93 -3.88
C GLN A 174 -8.18 -18.57 -2.39
N ILE A 175 -9.40 -18.35 -1.91
CA ILE A 175 -9.69 -18.12 -0.50
C ILE A 175 -9.55 -19.45 0.25
N SER A 176 -8.54 -19.53 1.11
CA SER A 176 -8.27 -20.65 2.01
C SER A 176 -9.35 -20.76 3.11
N LYS A 177 -9.33 -21.89 3.84
CA LYS A 177 -10.20 -22.13 5.00
C LYS A 177 -10.09 -21.06 6.09
N ASN A 178 -8.97 -20.35 6.16
CA ASN A 178 -8.74 -19.27 7.11
C ASN A 178 -9.32 -17.92 6.64
N GLY A 179 -10.06 -17.91 5.54
CA GLY A 179 -10.74 -16.73 5.01
C GLY A 179 -9.86 -15.85 4.12
N PHE A 180 -8.67 -16.29 3.70
CA PHE A 180 -7.74 -15.48 2.90
C PHE A 180 -7.17 -16.18 1.68
N ALA A 181 -6.78 -15.36 0.71
CA ALA A 181 -5.89 -15.76 -0.38
C ALA A 181 -4.64 -16.50 0.14
N LEU A 182 -4.29 -17.61 -0.53
CA LEU A 182 -3.06 -18.35 -0.27
C LEU A 182 -1.83 -17.44 -0.44
N GLU A 183 -0.78 -17.69 0.36
CA GLU A 183 0.47 -16.97 0.17
C GLU A 183 1.12 -17.35 -1.15
N CYS A 184 1.40 -16.34 -1.98
CA CYS A 184 2.04 -16.56 -3.27
C CYS A 184 3.56 -16.46 -3.11
N HIS A 185 4.21 -17.62 -3.06
CA HIS A 185 5.65 -17.77 -2.83
C HIS A 185 6.50 -17.48 -4.08
N ARG A 186 7.82 -17.40 -3.90
CA ARG A 186 8.84 -17.12 -4.94
C ARG A 186 9.06 -18.28 -5.93
N ASP A 187 8.47 -19.44 -5.69
CA ASP A 187 8.85 -20.64 -6.41
C ASP A 187 8.55 -20.53 -7.92
N ILE A 188 9.54 -20.90 -8.72
CA ILE A 188 9.49 -20.94 -10.18
C ILE A 188 8.98 -22.30 -10.68
N ALA A 189 8.86 -23.30 -9.80
CA ALA A 189 8.24 -24.57 -10.12
C ALA A 189 6.70 -24.42 -10.20
N GLY A 190 6.06 -24.95 -11.25
CA GLY A 190 4.60 -25.16 -11.25
C GLY A 190 3.67 -24.01 -11.66
N ARG A 191 3.91 -23.38 -12.83
CA ARG A 191 3.00 -22.36 -13.44
C ARG A 191 2.79 -21.07 -12.62
N HIS A 192 3.72 -20.72 -11.74
CA HIS A 192 3.65 -19.47 -10.96
C HIS A 192 4.30 -18.29 -11.69
N THR A 193 3.75 -17.09 -11.52
CA THR A 193 4.41 -15.86 -11.96
C THR A 193 5.65 -15.62 -11.11
N ARG A 194 6.82 -15.50 -11.75
CA ARG A 194 8.11 -15.33 -11.08
C ARG A 194 8.15 -13.99 -10.32
N LYS A 195 8.51 -14.05 -9.03
CA LYS A 195 8.57 -12.87 -8.15
C LYS A 195 9.98 -12.46 -7.74
N ARG A 196 10.22 -11.16 -7.58
CA ARG A 196 11.49 -10.62 -7.04
C ARG A 196 11.60 -10.80 -5.52
N VAL A 197 10.54 -10.48 -4.77
CA VAL A 197 10.45 -10.68 -3.31
C VAL A 197 9.15 -11.44 -2.98
N PRO A 198 9.11 -12.37 -1.99
CA PRO A 198 7.91 -13.13 -1.71
C PRO A 198 6.84 -12.14 -1.25
N GLY A 199 5.79 -11.98 -2.07
CA GLY A 199 4.73 -11.00 -1.83
C GLY A 199 5.19 -9.54 -1.73
N HIS A 200 6.29 -9.14 -2.37
CA HIS A 200 6.75 -7.75 -2.43
C HIS A 200 7.46 -7.40 -3.74
N MET A 201 7.37 -6.11 -4.12
CA MET A 201 8.24 -5.39 -5.04
C MET A 201 8.36 -6.02 -6.45
N GLU A 202 7.34 -5.81 -7.27
CA GLU A 202 7.48 -5.95 -8.73
C GLU A 202 7.27 -4.65 -9.50
N LEU A 203 6.95 -3.55 -8.83
CA LEU A 203 6.53 -2.34 -9.51
C LEU A 203 7.75 -1.65 -10.15
N PRO A 204 7.83 -1.50 -11.48
CA PRO A 204 8.70 -0.50 -12.07
C PRO A 204 8.28 0.89 -11.60
N GLY A 205 9.27 1.72 -11.28
CA GLY A 205 9.03 3.12 -10.94
C GLY A 205 8.94 4.01 -12.17
N PHE A 206 8.29 5.15 -11.99
CA PHE A 206 8.37 6.34 -12.85
C PHE A 206 7.61 6.29 -14.18
N SER A 207 6.38 6.85 -14.17
CA SER A 207 5.56 6.98 -15.38
C SER A 207 5.96 8.14 -16.30
N TYR A 208 6.69 9.15 -15.82
CA TYR A 208 7.09 10.32 -16.64
C TYR A 208 8.10 9.94 -17.75
N HIS A 209 8.84 8.85 -17.59
CA HIS A 209 9.71 8.27 -18.62
C HIS A 209 9.02 7.20 -19.46
N ALA A 210 7.75 6.90 -19.18
CA ALA A 210 6.90 6.01 -19.94
C ALA A 210 5.74 6.83 -20.53
N PRO A 211 5.92 7.50 -21.69
CA PRO A 211 4.92 8.44 -22.24
C PRO A 211 3.54 7.81 -22.48
N PHE A 212 3.48 6.48 -22.58
CA PHE A 212 2.25 5.69 -22.74
C PHE A 212 1.75 5.05 -21.43
N GLY A 213 2.29 5.45 -20.28
CA GLY A 213 2.02 4.85 -18.97
C GLY A 213 2.88 3.61 -18.69
N LEU A 214 2.85 3.17 -17.44
CA LEU A 214 3.49 1.93 -17.00
C LEU A 214 2.47 0.78 -17.07
N PRO A 215 2.80 -0.36 -17.69
CA PRO A 215 1.95 -1.53 -17.79
C PRO A 215 1.86 -2.25 -16.45
N TYR A 216 0.63 -2.60 -16.07
CA TYR A 216 0.33 -3.44 -14.92
C TYR A 216 -0.70 -4.51 -15.31
N PRO A 217 -0.58 -5.74 -14.79
CA PRO A 217 -1.67 -6.69 -14.86
C PRO A 217 -2.94 -6.09 -14.23
N ASN A 218 -4.09 -6.27 -14.88
CA ASN A 218 -5.36 -5.69 -14.41
C ASN A 218 -5.71 -6.09 -12.96
N HIS A 219 -5.33 -7.31 -12.55
CA HIS A 219 -5.58 -7.81 -11.19
C HIS A 219 -4.66 -7.22 -10.11
N MET A 220 -3.67 -6.42 -10.48
CA MET A 220 -2.89 -5.60 -9.54
C MET A 220 -3.51 -4.21 -9.33
N LEU A 221 -4.62 -3.91 -10.01
CA LEU A 221 -5.20 -2.58 -10.04
C LEU A 221 -6.58 -2.61 -9.41
N SER A 222 -6.70 -1.93 -8.27
CA SER A 222 -8.00 -1.75 -7.63
C SER A 222 -8.61 -0.41 -8.07
N PRO A 223 -9.75 -0.42 -8.78
CA PRO A 223 -10.43 0.80 -9.15
C PRO A 223 -10.94 1.54 -7.91
N VAL A 224 -10.75 2.86 -7.89
CA VAL A 224 -11.24 3.71 -6.80
C VAL A 224 -12.77 3.74 -6.83
N PRO A 225 -13.45 3.37 -5.72
CA PRO A 225 -14.90 3.39 -5.67
C PRO A 225 -15.52 4.77 -5.93
N LYS A 226 -16.75 4.79 -6.45
CA LYS A 226 -17.40 6.00 -6.98
C LYS A 226 -17.50 7.15 -5.96
N THR A 227 -17.83 6.87 -4.71
CA THR A 227 -18.03 7.92 -3.69
C THR A 227 -16.69 8.55 -3.32
N LEU A 228 -15.67 7.73 -3.08
CA LEU A 228 -14.30 8.17 -2.84
C LEU A 228 -13.77 8.97 -4.04
N ASN A 229 -14.01 8.49 -5.26
CA ASN A 229 -13.58 9.17 -6.48
C ASN A 229 -14.25 10.55 -6.63
N THR A 230 -15.54 10.65 -6.33
CA THR A 230 -16.29 11.92 -6.32
C THR A 230 -15.76 12.88 -5.25
N TRP A 231 -15.38 12.36 -4.09
CA TRP A 231 -14.77 13.17 -3.04
C TRP A 231 -13.37 13.67 -3.43
N ILE A 232 -12.55 12.84 -4.06
CA ILE A 232 -11.22 13.21 -4.59
C ILE A 232 -11.38 14.30 -5.67
N ALA A 233 -12.32 14.15 -6.59
CA ALA A 233 -12.52 15.08 -7.72
C ALA A 233 -12.80 16.53 -7.31
N LYS A 234 -13.26 16.77 -6.07
CA LYS A 234 -13.47 18.13 -5.52
C LYS A 234 -12.17 18.85 -5.16
N ASP A 235 -11.08 18.13 -4.89
CA ASP A 235 -9.73 18.68 -4.66
C ASP A 235 -8.66 17.62 -5.00
N PRO A 236 -8.44 17.33 -6.28
CA PRO A 236 -7.59 16.22 -6.70
C PRO A 236 -6.13 16.41 -6.26
N LYS A 237 -5.61 17.64 -6.31
CA LYS A 237 -4.22 17.96 -5.91
C LYS A 237 -3.92 17.60 -4.46
N LYS A 238 -4.91 17.72 -3.58
CA LYS A 238 -4.76 17.39 -2.16
C LYS A 238 -5.19 15.96 -1.87
N ARG A 239 -6.39 15.56 -2.33
CA ARG A 239 -7.07 14.34 -1.87
C ARG A 239 -6.59 13.07 -2.54
N GLU A 240 -6.05 13.15 -3.75
CA GLU A 240 -5.55 11.96 -4.45
C GLU A 240 -4.33 11.36 -3.72
N SER A 241 -3.57 12.18 -2.99
CA SER A 241 -2.50 11.73 -2.11
C SER A 241 -2.94 10.75 -1.01
N LEU A 242 -4.23 10.69 -0.66
CA LEU A 242 -4.75 9.67 0.25
C LEU A 242 -4.55 8.25 -0.27
N LEU A 243 -4.56 8.05 -1.60
CA LEU A 243 -4.56 6.72 -2.20
C LEU A 243 -3.24 5.96 -1.99
N VAL A 244 -2.13 6.66 -1.75
CA VAL A 244 -0.88 5.98 -1.35
C VAL A 244 -0.95 5.38 0.05
N ALA A 245 -1.97 5.71 0.84
CA ALA A 245 -2.18 5.09 2.16
C ALA A 245 -2.90 3.74 2.06
N MET A 246 -3.38 3.30 0.88
CA MET A 246 -4.19 2.09 0.77
C MET A 246 -3.42 0.81 1.11
N GLU A 247 -2.17 0.70 0.69
CA GLU A 247 -1.31 -0.45 1.04
C GLU A 247 -1.08 -0.53 2.55
N PRO A 248 -0.60 0.52 3.26
CA PRO A 248 -0.36 0.40 4.70
C PRO A 248 -1.67 0.34 5.49
N LEU A 249 -2.76 0.93 4.99
CA LEU A 249 -4.10 0.77 5.58
C LEU A 249 -4.60 -0.67 5.42
N SER A 250 -4.34 -1.32 4.30
CA SER A 250 -4.59 -2.74 4.10
C SER A 250 -3.84 -3.58 5.14
N CYS A 251 -2.56 -3.29 5.36
CA CYS A 251 -1.79 -3.94 6.44
C CYS A 251 -2.44 -3.70 7.82
N CYS A 252 -3.01 -2.50 8.07
CA CYS A 252 -3.67 -2.19 9.34
C CYS A 252 -4.93 -3.05 9.54
N ILE A 253 -5.73 -3.24 8.48
CA ILE A 253 -6.91 -4.09 8.51
C ILE A 253 -6.51 -5.56 8.71
N GLU A 254 -5.47 -6.01 8.01
CA GLU A 254 -4.94 -7.37 8.14
C GLU A 254 -4.40 -7.66 9.54
N ALA A 255 -3.79 -6.68 10.19
CA ALA A 255 -3.34 -6.80 11.58
C ALA A 255 -4.49 -7.12 12.56
N PHE A 256 -5.69 -6.60 12.30
CA PHE A 256 -6.87 -6.89 13.12
C PHE A 256 -7.64 -8.13 12.68
N HIS A 257 -7.25 -8.80 11.58
CA HIS A 257 -7.99 -9.95 11.06
C HIS A 257 -8.31 -11.02 12.11
N PRO A 258 -7.34 -11.50 12.94
CA PRO A 258 -7.64 -12.53 13.93
C PRO A 258 -8.71 -12.11 14.94
N VAL A 259 -8.81 -10.81 15.22
CA VAL A 259 -9.82 -10.22 16.11
C VAL A 259 -11.19 -10.18 15.43
N PHE A 260 -11.22 -9.79 14.14
CA PHE A 260 -12.47 -9.74 13.37
C PHE A 260 -13.07 -11.13 13.19
N MET A 261 -12.25 -12.14 12.87
CA MET A 261 -12.73 -13.51 12.64
C MET A 261 -13.21 -14.20 13.91
N SER A 262 -12.56 -13.94 15.05
CA SER A 262 -13.00 -14.48 16.34
C SER A 262 -14.18 -13.72 16.94
N ARG A 263 -14.60 -12.60 16.33
CA ARG A 263 -15.65 -11.70 16.83
C ARG A 263 -15.40 -11.27 18.27
N GLU A 264 -14.13 -11.07 18.62
CA GLU A 264 -13.71 -10.61 19.93
C GLU A 264 -14.34 -9.24 20.22
N ARG A 265 -14.94 -9.08 21.41
CA ARG A 265 -15.34 -7.76 21.89
C ARG A 265 -14.10 -6.98 22.27
N VAL A 266 -13.99 -5.77 21.74
CA VAL A 266 -12.86 -4.86 21.98
C VAL A 266 -13.40 -3.52 22.44
N ASP A 267 -13.05 -3.14 23.67
CA ASP A 267 -13.47 -1.88 24.27
C ASP A 267 -12.29 -0.90 24.44
N ARG A 268 -11.04 -1.39 24.50
CA ARG A 268 -9.84 -0.57 24.77
C ARG A 268 -8.64 -1.05 23.96
N ILE A 269 -8.04 -0.13 23.21
CA ILE A 269 -6.86 -0.40 22.37
C ILE A 269 -5.76 0.60 22.71
N ALA A 270 -4.55 0.12 22.95
CA ALA A 270 -3.36 0.95 23.06
C ALA A 270 -2.50 0.80 21.79
N ILE A 271 -2.10 1.92 21.19
CA ILE A 271 -1.18 1.97 20.04
C ILE A 271 0.05 2.75 20.47
N LEU A 272 1.22 2.13 20.38
CA LEU A 272 2.49 2.74 20.77
C LEU A 272 3.18 3.29 19.53
N GLY A 273 3.39 4.59 19.51
CA GLY A 273 4.00 5.37 18.45
C GLY A 273 3.06 6.43 17.90
N ASP A 274 3.65 7.46 17.30
CA ASP A 274 3.00 8.50 16.52
C ASP A 274 3.51 8.44 15.07
N GLY A 275 3.68 7.24 14.54
CA GLY A 275 4.03 7.03 13.13
C GLY A 275 2.80 7.14 12.21
N PRO A 276 3.01 7.16 10.89
CA PRO A 276 1.90 7.11 9.94
C PRO A 276 1.07 5.82 10.09
N ASN A 277 1.71 4.70 10.42
CA ASN A 277 1.00 3.44 10.72
C ASN A 277 0.16 3.55 12.00
N ALA A 278 0.58 4.32 13.01
CA ALA A 278 -0.24 4.57 14.19
C ALA A 278 -1.51 5.36 13.86
N ALA A 279 -1.41 6.35 12.97
CA ALA A 279 -2.58 7.09 12.47
C ALA A 279 -3.55 6.17 11.70
N LEU A 280 -3.04 5.29 10.84
CA LEU A 280 -3.85 4.33 10.07
C LEU A 280 -4.46 3.24 10.96
N LEU A 281 -3.73 2.76 11.97
CA LEU A 281 -4.25 1.85 12.99
C LEU A 281 -5.34 2.52 13.83
N ALA A 282 -5.19 3.80 14.18
CA ALA A 282 -6.22 4.56 14.90
C ALA A 282 -7.47 4.75 14.04
N LEU A 283 -7.33 5.08 12.75
CA LEU A 283 -8.44 5.16 11.79
C LEU A 283 -9.18 3.82 11.65
N THR A 284 -8.42 2.73 11.51
CA THR A 284 -8.96 1.37 11.40
C THR A 284 -9.70 0.99 12.68
N SER A 285 -9.07 1.17 13.84
CA SER A 285 -9.62 0.85 15.16
C SER A 285 -10.92 1.58 15.43
N THR A 286 -10.95 2.90 15.23
CA THR A 286 -12.14 3.73 15.47
C THR A 286 -13.28 3.44 14.48
N THR A 287 -13.01 2.75 13.38
CA THR A 287 -14.02 2.34 12.39
C THR A 287 -14.52 0.92 12.67
N ALA A 288 -13.62 -0.01 12.97
CA ALA A 288 -13.96 -1.40 13.22
C ALA A 288 -14.57 -1.63 14.61
N PHE A 289 -14.14 -0.84 15.59
CA PHE A 289 -14.59 -0.91 16.99
C PHE A 289 -15.12 0.48 17.42
N PRO A 290 -16.29 0.91 16.94
CA PRO A 290 -16.79 2.28 17.13
C PRO A 290 -17.01 2.64 18.61
N ASN A 291 -17.18 1.64 19.48
CA ASN A 291 -17.35 1.84 20.91
C ASN A 291 -16.02 1.92 21.67
N ALA A 292 -14.91 1.46 21.08
CA ALA A 292 -13.64 1.34 21.76
C ALA A 292 -12.97 2.70 22.02
N THR A 293 -12.33 2.81 23.18
CA THR A 293 -11.40 3.90 23.49
C THR A 293 -10.02 3.55 22.99
N ILE A 294 -9.41 4.44 22.21
CA ILE A 294 -8.10 4.26 21.61
C ILE A 294 -7.11 5.17 22.32
N VAL A 295 -6.06 4.60 22.91
CA VAL A 295 -4.99 5.32 23.57
C VAL A 295 -3.76 5.30 22.67
N ILE A 296 -3.29 6.48 22.26
CA ILE A 296 -2.10 6.65 21.45
C ILE A 296 -0.98 7.16 22.34
N LEU A 297 0.14 6.45 22.39
CA LEU A 297 1.35 6.93 23.05
C LEU A 297 2.34 7.42 22.01
N GLY A 298 2.63 8.72 21.97
CA GLY A 298 3.56 9.30 20.98
C GLY A 298 4.40 10.42 21.58
N ARG A 299 5.22 11.09 20.77
CA ARG A 299 6.22 12.06 21.24
C ARG A 299 6.00 13.47 20.68
N THR A 300 5.27 13.56 19.58
CA THR A 300 5.19 14.77 18.76
C THR A 300 3.78 15.36 18.85
N ASP A 301 3.65 16.55 19.44
CA ASP A 301 2.34 17.22 19.61
C ASP A 301 1.59 17.38 18.28
N LYS A 302 2.31 17.76 17.22
CA LYS A 302 1.71 17.93 15.89
C LYS A 302 1.13 16.63 15.33
N LYS A 303 1.83 15.50 15.54
CA LYS A 303 1.38 14.18 15.06
C LYS A 303 0.22 13.67 15.91
N LEU A 304 0.34 13.79 17.23
CA LEU A 304 -0.72 13.43 18.17
C LEU A 304 -2.00 14.23 17.92
N THR A 305 -1.89 15.54 17.67
CA THR A 305 -3.04 16.40 17.32
C THR A 305 -3.72 15.92 16.03
N ALA A 306 -2.93 15.57 15.01
CA ALA A 306 -3.47 15.05 13.76
C ALA A 306 -4.16 13.68 13.94
N ILE A 307 -3.61 12.78 14.78
CA ILE A 307 -4.23 11.49 15.09
C ILE A 307 -5.52 11.69 15.90
N HIS A 308 -5.50 12.57 16.91
CA HIS A 308 -6.68 12.87 17.71
C HIS A 308 -7.85 13.40 16.85
N ALA A 309 -7.56 14.22 15.84
CA ALA A 309 -8.55 14.73 14.90
C ALA A 309 -9.27 13.64 14.08
N LEU A 310 -8.74 12.41 14.00
CA LEU A 310 -9.42 11.28 13.36
C LEU A 310 -10.69 10.85 14.11
N ASN A 311 -10.75 11.02 15.44
CA ASN A 311 -11.96 10.83 16.24
C ASN A 311 -11.76 11.38 17.67
N PRO A 312 -11.98 12.68 17.92
CA PRO A 312 -11.67 13.31 19.21
C PRO A 312 -12.40 12.69 20.41
N GLY A 313 -13.60 12.15 20.19
CA GLY A 313 -14.41 11.54 21.26
C GLY A 313 -13.95 10.13 21.67
N LYS A 314 -13.05 9.51 20.90
CA LYS A 314 -12.59 8.12 21.15
C LYS A 314 -11.08 7.98 21.28
N ILE A 315 -10.31 8.96 20.81
CA ILE A 315 -8.85 8.92 20.79
C ILE A 315 -8.29 9.76 21.94
N ILE A 316 -7.55 9.12 22.84
CA ILE A 316 -6.78 9.77 23.90
C ILE A 316 -5.31 9.74 23.50
N CYS A 317 -4.68 10.91 23.37
CA CYS A 317 -3.26 11.01 23.06
C CYS A 317 -2.45 11.28 24.32
N LEU A 318 -1.45 10.44 24.58
CA LEU A 318 -0.47 10.57 25.65
C LEU A 318 0.87 10.97 25.02
N LYS A 319 1.51 11.98 25.61
CA LYS A 319 2.83 12.43 25.20
C LYS A 319 3.90 11.77 26.08
N GLU A 320 4.75 10.98 25.48
CA GLU A 320 5.99 10.46 26.07
C GLU A 320 7.07 11.56 26.07
N GLY A 321 7.95 11.52 27.05
CA GLY A 321 9.09 12.44 27.19
C GLY A 321 10.18 12.23 26.14
N LYS A 322 11.44 12.05 26.58
CA LYS A 322 12.59 11.83 25.69
C LYS A 322 12.60 10.39 25.13
N ARG A 323 13.34 10.19 24.02
CA ARG A 323 13.40 8.91 23.28
C ARG A 323 13.88 7.72 24.12
N ASP A 324 14.70 7.99 25.13
CA ASP A 324 15.32 7.00 26.02
C ASP A 324 14.62 6.94 27.38
N ASP A 325 13.55 7.71 27.59
CA ASP A 325 12.72 7.56 28.77
C ASP A 325 11.96 6.25 28.61
N GLN A 326 12.46 5.18 29.22
CA GLN A 326 11.86 3.84 29.24
C GLN A 326 10.46 3.80 29.88
N ASN A 327 9.83 4.96 30.14
CA ASN A 327 8.64 5.14 30.98
C ASN A 327 7.32 5.09 30.18
N GLY A 328 7.32 4.77 28.89
CA GLY A 328 6.10 4.65 28.09
C GLY A 328 5.07 3.68 28.70
N HIS A 329 5.54 2.58 29.28
CA HIS A 329 4.70 1.64 30.00
C HIS A 329 4.12 2.23 31.31
N GLU A 330 4.85 3.12 32.00
CA GLU A 330 4.34 3.81 33.20
C GLU A 330 3.23 4.81 32.87
N LEU A 331 3.33 5.49 31.73
CA LEU A 331 2.26 6.37 31.25
C LEU A 331 0.98 5.57 30.97
N LEU A 332 1.11 4.38 30.39
CA LEU A 332 -0.02 3.46 30.24
C LEU A 332 -0.55 2.95 31.58
N ARG A 333 0.32 2.62 32.55
CA ARG A 333 -0.08 2.28 33.92
C ARG A 333 -0.91 3.38 34.57
N LYS A 334 -0.48 4.64 34.45
CA LYS A 334 -1.24 5.80 34.96
C LYS A 334 -2.60 5.96 34.30
N VAL A 335 -2.74 5.54 33.04
CA VAL A 335 -4.05 5.53 32.38
C VAL A 335 -4.91 4.39 32.90
N ILE A 336 -4.38 3.18 33.03
CA ILE A 336 -5.13 2.02 33.55
C ILE A 336 -5.40 2.04 35.07
N THR A 337 -4.95 3.06 35.81
CA THR A 337 -5.52 3.32 37.14
C THR A 337 -6.90 3.99 37.06
N ARG A 338 -7.21 4.62 35.92
CA ARG A 338 -8.46 5.33 35.65
C ARG A 338 -9.36 4.61 34.64
N MET A 339 -8.85 3.56 34.01
CA MET A 339 -9.60 2.65 33.13
C MET A 339 -9.16 1.21 33.40
N LYS A 340 -9.95 0.20 33.01
CA LYS A 340 -9.41 -1.17 33.08
C LYS A 340 -8.40 -1.43 31.96
N LYS A 341 -7.65 -2.54 32.04
CA LYS A 341 -6.53 -2.90 31.15
C LYS A 341 -6.92 -2.93 29.66
N PHE A 342 -5.94 -2.89 28.78
CA PHE A 342 -6.18 -2.89 27.33
C PHE A 342 -6.57 -4.27 26.82
N ASP A 343 -7.56 -4.34 25.94
CA ASP A 343 -7.93 -5.58 25.24
C ASP A 343 -6.91 -5.88 24.14
N ILE A 344 -6.38 -4.84 23.49
CA ILE A 344 -5.37 -4.92 22.43
C ILE A 344 -4.25 -3.90 22.68
N LEU A 345 -3.00 -4.34 22.50
CA LEU A 345 -1.80 -3.49 22.47
C LEU A 345 -1.07 -3.64 21.12
N ILE A 346 -0.69 -2.52 20.52
CA ILE A 346 -0.05 -2.49 19.19
C ILE A 346 1.21 -1.61 19.22
N PRO A 347 2.40 -2.20 19.45
CA PRO A 347 3.66 -1.48 19.27
C PRO A 347 3.97 -1.25 17.79
N THR A 348 4.07 0.02 17.36
CA THR A 348 4.41 0.40 15.97
C THR A 348 5.89 0.69 15.74
N PHE A 349 6.69 0.64 16.80
CA PHE A 349 8.14 0.78 16.78
C PHE A 349 8.80 -0.37 17.54
N GLU A 350 10.09 -0.58 17.33
CA GLU A 350 10.85 -1.61 18.03
C GLU A 350 10.95 -1.28 19.52
N VAL A 351 10.31 -2.07 20.37
CA VAL A 351 10.51 -2.02 21.83
C VAL A 351 11.57 -3.05 22.24
N PRO A 352 12.50 -2.74 23.16
CA PRO A 352 13.51 -3.70 23.60
C PRO A 352 12.93 -4.97 24.22
N THR A 353 11.80 -4.85 24.91
CA THR A 353 11.03 -5.97 25.46
C THR A 353 9.55 -5.62 25.54
N LEU A 354 8.68 -6.61 25.31
CA LEU A 354 7.24 -6.49 25.55
C LEU A 354 6.84 -6.87 26.98
N ARG A 355 7.78 -7.40 27.79
CA ARG A 355 7.54 -7.82 29.18
C ARG A 355 6.94 -6.70 30.02
N ASP A 356 7.46 -5.48 29.86
CA ASP A 356 7.06 -4.32 30.67
C ASP A 356 5.65 -3.81 30.35
N TYR A 357 5.05 -4.30 29.26
CA TYR A 357 3.68 -4.02 28.88
C TYR A 357 2.71 -5.15 29.24
N GLY A 358 3.20 -6.26 29.78
CA GLY A 358 2.39 -7.44 30.10
C GLY A 358 1.33 -7.18 31.16
N ASP A 359 1.55 -6.24 32.08
CA ASP A 359 0.63 -5.91 33.17
C ASP A 359 -0.47 -4.93 32.75
N VAL A 360 -0.27 -4.15 31.68
CA VAL A 360 -1.26 -3.18 31.17
C VAL A 360 -2.27 -3.79 30.19
N VAL A 361 -2.05 -5.02 29.75
CA VAL A 361 -2.94 -5.78 28.84
C VAL A 361 -3.77 -6.78 29.65
N GLU A 362 -5.04 -6.95 29.29
CA GLU A 362 -5.92 -7.96 29.89
C GLU A 362 -5.33 -9.36 29.79
N LYS A 363 -5.71 -10.26 30.71
CA LYS A 363 -5.18 -11.63 30.79
C LYS A 363 -5.38 -12.41 29.48
N SER A 364 -6.56 -12.29 28.89
CA SER A 364 -6.94 -12.85 27.59
C SER A 364 -6.76 -11.85 26.43
N GLY A 365 -6.10 -10.72 26.70
CA GLY A 365 -5.87 -9.66 25.73
C GLY A 365 -4.84 -10.04 24.68
N ARG A 366 -4.67 -9.15 23.71
CA ARG A 366 -3.88 -9.41 22.51
C ARG A 366 -2.76 -8.40 22.32
N VAL A 367 -1.59 -8.87 21.92
CA VAL A 367 -0.50 -7.99 21.44
C VAL A 367 -0.29 -8.23 19.95
N ILE A 368 -0.44 -7.16 19.17
CA ILE A 368 -0.28 -7.18 17.71
C ILE A 368 1.04 -6.48 17.39
N VAL A 369 2.07 -7.25 17.07
CA VAL A 369 3.40 -6.68 16.83
C VAL A 369 3.52 -6.19 15.40
N TRP A 370 3.80 -4.89 15.22
CA TRP A 370 3.92 -4.25 13.91
C TRP A 370 5.37 -3.99 13.49
N ALA A 371 6.29 -3.77 14.44
CA ALA A 371 7.66 -3.41 14.15
C ALA A 371 8.47 -4.58 13.53
N ALA A 372 8.93 -4.42 12.29
CA ALA A 372 9.66 -5.43 11.53
C ALA A 372 10.95 -5.92 12.22
N GLY A 373 11.67 -5.03 12.92
CA GLY A 373 12.88 -5.37 13.68
C GLY A 373 12.66 -6.39 14.79
N GLN A 374 11.46 -6.45 15.36
CA GLN A 374 11.12 -7.42 16.42
C GLN A 374 10.83 -8.82 15.87
N VAL A 375 10.38 -8.93 14.61
CA VAL A 375 10.04 -10.21 13.97
C VAL A 375 11.28 -11.09 13.75
N GLY A 376 12.46 -10.48 13.67
CA GLY A 376 13.74 -11.17 13.47
C GLY A 376 14.51 -11.55 14.75
N GLN A 377 14.08 -11.09 15.93
CA GLN A 377 14.73 -11.42 17.19
C GLN A 377 14.28 -12.79 17.70
N LYS A 378 15.18 -13.53 18.37
CA LYS A 378 14.97 -14.94 18.76
C LYS A 378 13.75 -15.20 19.64
N ASP A 379 13.20 -14.19 20.33
CA ASP A 379 11.92 -14.28 21.04
C ASP A 379 11.55 -12.88 21.62
N PRO A 380 11.00 -11.93 20.84
CA PRO A 380 10.53 -10.64 21.39
C PRO A 380 9.37 -10.82 22.40
N PHE A 381 8.87 -12.04 22.55
CA PHE A 381 7.69 -12.41 23.33
C PHE A 381 8.01 -13.01 24.69
N LYS A 382 9.29 -13.28 24.97
CA LYS A 382 9.75 -13.83 26.25
C LYS A 382 9.32 -12.92 27.41
N GLY A 383 8.34 -13.37 28.19
CA GLY A 383 7.87 -12.68 29.40
C GLY A 383 6.55 -11.92 29.29
N VAL A 384 5.84 -11.96 28.16
CA VAL A 384 4.51 -11.32 28.01
C VAL A 384 3.38 -12.10 28.72
N GLY A 385 3.69 -13.32 29.21
CA GLY A 385 2.80 -14.25 29.89
C GLY A 385 2.11 -15.20 28.92
N ASN A 386 2.11 -16.51 29.23
CA ASN A 386 1.67 -17.59 28.33
C ASN A 386 0.18 -17.55 27.95
N GLU A 387 -0.62 -16.71 28.61
CA GLU A 387 -2.08 -16.66 28.44
C GLU A 387 -2.54 -15.60 27.44
N LYS A 388 -1.65 -14.69 27.00
CA LYS A 388 -2.00 -13.63 26.03
C LYS A 388 -1.94 -14.15 24.59
N LYS A 389 -2.83 -13.64 23.74
CA LYS A 389 -2.83 -13.96 22.31
C LYS A 389 -1.80 -13.06 21.61
N LEU A 390 -0.88 -13.66 20.87
CA LEU A 390 0.22 -12.95 20.22
C LEU A 390 0.20 -13.23 18.73
N HIS A 391 0.29 -12.18 17.92
CA HIS A 391 0.49 -12.34 16.47
C HIS A 391 1.16 -11.11 15.86
N HIS A 392 1.75 -11.31 14.69
CA HIS A 392 2.41 -10.25 13.92
C HIS A 392 1.48 -9.67 12.87
N SER A 393 1.54 -8.35 12.67
CA SER A 393 1.06 -7.73 11.43
C SER A 393 2.02 -8.10 10.30
N TYR A 394 1.52 -8.68 9.23
CA TYR A 394 2.36 -9.18 8.15
C TYR A 394 2.97 -7.99 7.39
N GLY A 395 4.30 -7.85 7.46
CA GLY A 395 5.05 -6.74 6.89
C GLY A 395 5.09 -6.75 5.36
N GLY A 396 4.01 -6.27 4.72
CA GLY A 396 3.86 -5.79 3.34
C GLY A 396 3.44 -6.81 2.27
N LYS A 397 2.94 -7.99 2.66
CA LYS A 397 2.26 -8.93 1.74
C LYS A 397 0.74 -8.70 1.77
N ASN A 398 0.35 -7.43 1.70
CA ASN A 398 -1.00 -6.95 1.93
C ASN A 398 -2.04 -7.77 1.14
N LYS A 399 -3.12 -8.22 1.81
CA LYS A 399 -4.25 -8.95 1.17
C LYS A 399 -5.58 -8.20 1.17
N MET A 400 -5.59 -6.98 1.69
CA MET A 400 -6.78 -6.25 2.11
C MET A 400 -6.92 -4.87 1.45
N GLU A 401 -6.31 -4.66 0.26
CA GLU A 401 -6.38 -3.37 -0.45
C GLU A 401 -7.83 -2.96 -0.77
N ILE A 402 -8.65 -3.91 -1.24
CA ILE A 402 -10.08 -3.68 -1.48
C ILE A 402 -10.79 -3.25 -0.19
N SER A 403 -10.47 -3.86 0.95
CA SER A 403 -11.03 -3.47 2.26
C SER A 403 -10.61 -2.04 2.63
N ALA A 404 -9.36 -1.66 2.38
CA ALA A 404 -8.86 -0.30 2.62
C ALA A 404 -9.61 0.73 1.76
N LEU A 405 -9.79 0.45 0.46
CA LEU A 405 -10.56 1.30 -0.45
C LEU A 405 -12.02 1.44 -0.02
N LEU A 406 -12.69 0.33 0.33
CA LEU A 406 -14.08 0.33 0.78
C LEU A 406 -14.25 1.06 2.11
N LEU A 407 -13.29 0.94 3.03
CA LEU A 407 -13.26 1.72 4.28
C LEU A 407 -13.19 3.22 3.96
N CYS A 408 -12.29 3.65 3.09
CA CYS A 408 -12.18 5.04 2.69
C CYS A 408 -13.40 5.54 1.91
N ASP A 409 -14.03 4.71 1.08
CA ASP A 409 -15.30 5.04 0.39
C ASP A 409 -16.43 5.28 1.41
N GLY A 410 -16.58 4.38 2.38
CA GLY A 410 -17.56 4.54 3.45
C GLY A 410 -17.31 5.77 4.33
N LEU A 411 -16.04 6.10 4.59
CA LEU A 411 -15.69 7.34 5.31
C LEU A 411 -15.92 8.59 4.47
N ALA A 412 -15.71 8.55 3.15
CA ALA A 412 -16.03 9.66 2.26
C ALA A 412 -17.54 9.98 2.30
N GLN A 413 -18.38 8.95 2.44
CA GLN A 413 -19.83 9.07 2.59
C GLN A 413 -20.26 9.60 3.97
N THR A 414 -19.69 9.06 5.05
CA THR A 414 -20.20 9.26 6.41
C THR A 414 -19.44 10.30 7.23
N SER A 415 -18.13 10.43 7.01
CA SER A 415 -17.27 11.19 7.90
C SER A 415 -15.97 11.64 7.19
N SER A 416 -16.11 12.36 6.08
CA SER A 416 -14.99 12.80 5.23
C SER A 416 -13.93 13.63 5.97
N LYS A 417 -14.29 14.31 7.07
CA LYS A 417 -13.35 15.01 7.97
C LYS A 417 -12.24 14.10 8.50
N ARG A 418 -12.50 12.80 8.69
CA ARG A 418 -11.50 11.83 9.14
C ARG A 418 -10.45 11.56 8.06
N LEU A 419 -10.88 11.54 6.79
CA LEU A 419 -9.97 11.43 5.65
C LEU A 419 -9.14 12.71 5.48
N GLU A 420 -9.75 13.88 5.69
CA GLU A 420 -9.03 15.16 5.68
C GLU A 420 -7.95 15.20 6.78
N ALA A 421 -8.27 14.76 7.99
CA ALA A 421 -7.31 14.68 9.09
C ALA A 421 -6.11 13.78 8.72
N LEU A 422 -6.38 12.63 8.08
CA LEU A 422 -5.32 11.75 7.59
C LEU A 422 -4.45 12.42 6.52
N ILE A 423 -5.02 13.15 5.55
CA ILE A 423 -4.23 13.86 4.54
C ILE A 423 -3.36 14.96 5.16
N THR A 424 -3.87 15.65 6.19
CA THR A 424 -3.15 16.72 6.89
C THR A 424 -2.11 16.23 7.88
N TYR A 425 -2.03 14.91 8.10
CA TYR A 425 -1.00 14.31 8.91
C TYR A 425 0.39 14.73 8.38
N PRO A 426 1.36 15.06 9.25
CA PRO A 426 2.63 15.67 8.83
C PRO A 426 3.55 14.67 8.12
N TYR A 427 3.27 14.45 6.83
CA TYR A 427 4.11 13.71 5.90
C TYR A 427 5.19 14.60 5.26
N LYS A 428 6.35 14.03 4.94
CA LYS A 428 7.32 14.69 4.06
C LYS A 428 6.95 14.38 2.61
N ARG A 429 6.54 15.41 1.86
CA ARG A 429 6.33 15.34 0.42
C ARG A 429 7.64 15.68 -0.26
N VAL A 430 8.01 14.90 -1.27
CA VAL A 430 9.24 15.06 -2.04
C VAL A 430 8.86 15.01 -3.51
N SER A 431 9.33 15.95 -4.30
CA SER A 431 9.11 15.90 -5.74
C SER A 431 9.80 14.68 -6.32
N LEU A 432 9.37 14.24 -7.49
CA LEU A 432 9.92 13.06 -8.13
C LEU A 432 11.41 13.19 -8.46
N ASN A 433 11.86 14.40 -8.85
CA ASN A 433 13.27 14.66 -9.11
C ASN A 433 14.11 14.61 -7.83
N GLU A 434 13.61 15.19 -6.74
CA GLU A 434 14.27 15.10 -5.43
C GLU A 434 14.31 13.64 -4.94
N ALA A 435 13.25 12.87 -5.18
CA ALA A 435 13.21 11.45 -4.84
C ALA A 435 14.27 10.63 -5.59
N ALA A 436 14.41 10.87 -6.90
CA ALA A 436 15.43 10.23 -7.73
C ALA A 436 16.84 10.62 -7.29
N THR A 437 17.07 11.91 -6.96
CA THR A 437 18.36 12.39 -6.45
C THR A 437 18.71 11.77 -5.11
N HIS A 438 17.80 11.81 -4.14
CA HIS A 438 17.97 11.15 -2.84
C HIS A 438 18.22 9.66 -2.98
N MET A 439 17.67 9.05 -4.03
CA MET A 439 17.91 7.65 -4.33
C MET A 439 19.28 7.36 -4.88
N GLN A 440 19.73 8.17 -5.84
CA GLN A 440 21.08 8.07 -6.33
C GLN A 440 22.10 8.28 -5.20
N GLU A 441 21.85 9.23 -4.30
CA GLU A 441 22.68 9.48 -3.12
C GLU A 441 22.67 8.29 -2.14
N TRP A 442 21.49 7.73 -1.83
CA TRP A 442 21.35 6.57 -0.94
C TRP A 442 22.07 5.34 -1.52
N LEU A 443 21.91 5.10 -2.82
CA LEU A 443 22.60 4.04 -3.56
C LEU A 443 24.12 4.22 -3.54
N ASN A 444 24.60 5.43 -3.84
CA ASN A 444 26.03 5.76 -3.82
C ASN A 444 26.64 5.57 -2.42
N ASN A 445 25.83 5.72 -1.38
CA ASN A 445 26.24 5.57 0.02
C ASN A 445 26.06 4.15 0.57
N LYS A 446 25.97 3.13 -0.29
CA LYS A 446 25.78 1.71 0.08
C LYS A 446 24.56 1.50 0.99
N GLY A 447 23.51 2.25 0.72
CA GLY A 447 22.28 2.20 1.47
C GLY A 447 22.27 2.93 2.81
N LYS A 448 23.29 3.77 3.09
CA LYS A 448 23.22 4.74 4.18
C LYS A 448 22.36 5.95 3.76
N TYR A 449 21.63 6.51 4.71
CA TYR A 449 20.69 7.61 4.50
C TYR A 449 21.29 8.78 3.70
N ALA A 450 20.55 9.21 2.67
CA ALA A 450 20.83 10.46 1.95
C ALA A 450 19.97 11.64 2.45
N VAL A 451 18.85 11.35 3.12
CA VAL A 451 17.93 12.36 3.64
C VAL A 451 17.99 12.33 5.16
N GLU A 452 18.54 13.39 5.78
CA GLU A 452 18.31 13.63 7.20
C GLU A 452 16.82 13.92 7.42
N MET A 453 16.11 12.94 7.97
CA MET A 453 14.73 13.12 8.40
C MET A 453 14.71 13.34 9.91
N ASP A 454 14.30 14.53 10.33
CA ASP A 454 13.95 14.75 11.73
C ASP A 454 12.64 14.01 12.01
N GLY A 455 12.75 12.81 12.58
CA GLY A 455 11.63 11.97 12.99
C GLY A 455 10.76 12.62 14.07
N ARG A 456 11.19 13.71 14.71
CA ARG A 456 10.38 14.53 15.63
C ARG A 456 9.55 15.58 14.89
N LYS A 457 9.91 15.95 13.65
CA LYS A 457 9.19 16.95 12.84
C LYS A 457 8.37 16.35 11.70
N THR A 458 8.77 15.20 11.18
CA THR A 458 8.17 14.57 9.99
C THR A 458 7.91 13.07 10.19
N SER A 459 6.97 12.49 9.46
CA SER A 459 6.85 11.04 9.35
C SER A 459 8.00 10.49 8.49
N ALA A 460 8.53 9.31 8.80
CA ALA A 460 9.55 8.60 8.00
C ALA A 460 9.06 8.08 6.63
N LYS A 461 7.91 8.58 6.14
CA LYS A 461 7.31 8.23 4.85
C LYS A 461 7.50 9.37 3.86
N LEU A 462 8.08 9.06 2.71
CA LEU A 462 8.22 9.96 1.57
C LEU A 462 7.06 9.78 0.61
N LEU A 463 6.37 10.86 0.27
CA LEU A 463 5.37 10.87 -0.79
C LEU A 463 5.97 11.49 -2.06
N PHE A 464 5.97 10.75 -3.16
CA PHE A 464 6.41 11.23 -4.47
C PHE A 464 5.23 11.74 -5.29
N THR A 465 5.35 12.94 -5.83
CA THR A 465 4.35 13.55 -6.73
C THR A 465 4.86 13.50 -8.17
N HIS A 466 4.10 12.89 -9.08
CA HIS A 466 4.47 12.68 -10.50
C HIS A 466 3.85 13.69 -11.46
#